data_AF-A0A4S0N574-F1
#
_entry.id   AF-A0A4S0N574-F1
#
_cell.length_a   1.000
_cell.length_b   1.000
_cell.length_c   1.000
_cell.angle_alpha   90.00
_cell.angle_beta   90.00
_cell.angle_gamma   90.00
#
_symmetry.space_group_name_H-M   'P 1'
#
loop_
_entity.id
_entity.type
_entity.pdbx_description
1 polymer ?
#
loop_
_entity_poly.entity_id
_entity_poly.type
_entity_poly.pdbx_seq_one_letter_code
_entity_poly.pdbx_strand_id
1 'polypeptide(L)'
;MADALVVLVSILVLIGAVALVLLTFHLRRRRRKARGSADPARDYASRTNWRGKGGGLNFSSFVFMDVDGDGRFGLADRPMGGIVVRAFDDSGAFLAAVRTNNGGFANFVMSASKRRAILRNAGAYRFSVSVPKGWRVSTGNETQTLRLDELPGSPAGLAGEDLPKAVGLVPARFVRGMAAAEATLVLLGGGGVLQTRQLTPGNFLVDLPAGADMLRVSGSGLDRRLALSAYPIDLGRLRPDAIAADAALETIGFDDVTPLAFQKIPSGYGGLDWRNLNAIARNYVKDSHGYLNGNSSGNHSAYTSSGHAAEFGAASPFGFHSVMLTAAWLASEGEVALIESWLGDELVGSDEIVLSALAPVHYAPMLKAVTRVRISTRHCWQLVLDDLVLAR
;
A
#
# COMPACT_ATOMS: atom_id res chain seq x y z
N MET A 1 20.45 -47.79 -45.79
CA MET A 1 20.66 -47.02 -44.53
C MET A 1 21.67 -45.89 -44.69
N ALA A 2 22.73 -46.03 -45.47
CA ALA A 2 23.72 -44.97 -45.71
C ALA A 2 23.14 -43.72 -46.41
N ASP A 3 22.30 -43.88 -47.43
CA ASP A 3 21.75 -42.74 -48.18
C ASP A 3 20.80 -41.86 -47.35
N ALA A 4 20.01 -42.46 -46.46
CA ALA A 4 19.14 -41.73 -45.54
C ALA A 4 19.93 -40.88 -44.54
N LEU A 5 21.09 -41.36 -44.09
CA LEU A 5 21.98 -40.64 -43.19
C LEU A 5 22.65 -39.45 -43.89
N VAL A 6 23.09 -39.64 -45.14
CA VAL A 6 23.71 -38.57 -45.95
C VAL A 6 22.72 -37.45 -46.26
N VAL A 7 21.47 -37.80 -46.57
CA VAL A 7 20.38 -36.81 -46.77
C VAL A 7 20.09 -36.06 -45.47
N LEU A 8 20.00 -36.75 -44.33
CA LEU A 8 19.77 -36.12 -43.03
C LEU A 8 20.89 -35.13 -42.64
N VAL A 9 22.15 -35.53 -42.81
CA VAL A 9 23.32 -34.67 -42.53
C VAL A 9 23.33 -33.46 -43.47
N SER A 10 23.02 -33.64 -44.74
CA SER A 10 22.95 -32.54 -45.72
C SER A 10 21.86 -31.53 -45.36
N ILE A 11 20.69 -31.99 -44.91
CA ILE A 11 19.60 -31.13 -44.44
C ILE A 11 20.03 -30.33 -43.19
N LEU A 12 20.69 -30.97 -42.23
CA LEU A 12 21.17 -30.31 -41.01
C LEU A 12 22.23 -29.24 -41.30
N VAL A 13 23.14 -29.50 -42.24
CA VAL A 13 24.15 -28.51 -42.69
C VAL A 13 23.48 -27.32 -43.39
N LEU A 14 22.48 -27.57 -44.24
CA LEU A 14 21.70 -26.52 -44.89
C LEU A 14 20.92 -25.66 -43.88
N ILE A 15 20.26 -26.29 -42.91
CA ILE A 15 19.57 -25.59 -41.81
C ILE A 15 20.57 -24.75 -41.01
N GLY A 16 21.74 -25.31 -40.67
CA GLY A 16 22.80 -24.62 -39.96
C GLY A 16 23.35 -23.41 -40.72
N ALA A 17 23.59 -23.55 -42.02
CA ALA A 17 24.04 -22.46 -42.88
C ALA A 17 23.01 -21.33 -43.00
N VAL A 18 21.74 -21.69 -43.20
CA VAL A 18 20.63 -20.71 -43.25
C VAL A 18 20.49 -19.99 -41.91
N ALA A 19 20.56 -20.71 -40.79
CA ALA A 19 20.51 -20.10 -39.46
C ALA A 19 21.68 -19.12 -39.21
N LEU A 20 22.88 -19.46 -39.67
CA LEU A 20 24.06 -18.59 -39.56
C LEU A 20 23.90 -17.30 -40.39
N VAL A 21 23.37 -17.43 -41.61
CA VAL A 21 23.06 -16.27 -42.48
C VAL A 21 22.00 -15.37 -41.82
N LEU A 22 20.93 -15.95 -41.28
CA LEU A 22 19.89 -15.18 -40.59
C LEU A 22 20.43 -14.49 -39.32
N LEU A 23 21.29 -15.16 -38.55
CA LEU A 23 21.91 -14.60 -37.35
C LEU A 23 22.84 -13.43 -37.71
N THR A 24 23.70 -13.57 -38.73
CA THR A 24 24.60 -12.49 -39.16
C THR A 24 23.83 -11.29 -39.69
N PHE A 25 22.73 -11.51 -40.42
CA PHE A 25 21.85 -10.44 -40.87
C PHE A 25 21.17 -9.73 -39.68
N HIS A 26 20.71 -10.49 -38.69
CA HIS A 26 20.11 -9.95 -37.47
C HIS A 26 21.12 -9.09 -36.67
N LEU A 27 22.35 -9.59 -36.49
CA LEU A 27 23.42 -8.88 -35.79
C LEU A 27 23.83 -7.60 -36.53
N ARG A 28 23.96 -7.64 -37.86
CA ARG A 28 24.24 -6.44 -38.69
C ARG A 28 23.14 -5.39 -38.57
N ARG A 29 21.87 -5.81 -38.62
CA ARG A 29 20.72 -4.91 -38.47
C ARG A 29 20.68 -4.27 -37.08
N ARG A 30 20.97 -5.03 -36.02
CA ARG A 30 21.11 -4.50 -34.65
C ARG A 30 22.24 -3.47 -34.54
N ARG A 31 23.43 -3.78 -35.09
CA ARG A 31 24.58 -2.86 -35.08
C ARG A 31 24.30 -1.55 -35.83
N ARG A 32 23.63 -1.60 -36.99
CA ARG A 32 23.21 -0.38 -37.73
C ARG A 32 22.21 0.45 -36.93
N LYS A 33 21.23 -0.20 -36.29
CA LYS A 33 20.23 0.50 -35.45
C LYS A 33 20.87 1.17 -34.22
N ALA A 34 21.88 0.53 -33.63
CA ALA A 34 22.61 1.07 -32.47
C ALA A 34 23.53 2.25 -32.82
N ARG A 35 24.06 2.30 -34.05
CA ARG A 35 24.92 3.41 -34.52
C ARG A 35 24.16 4.69 -34.89
N GLY A 36 22.84 4.64 -34.99
CA GLY A 36 22.03 5.79 -35.40
C GLY A 36 22.32 6.25 -36.83
N SER A 37 21.84 7.44 -37.16
CA SER A 37 22.17 8.16 -38.39
C SER A 37 23.30 9.15 -38.09
N ALA A 38 24.25 9.33 -39.01
CA ALA A 38 25.25 10.41 -38.90
C ALA A 38 24.70 11.77 -39.34
N ASP A 39 23.51 11.78 -39.97
CA ASP A 39 22.79 12.97 -40.41
C ASP A 39 21.86 13.49 -39.27
N PRO A 40 22.18 14.64 -38.64
CA PRO A 40 21.39 15.23 -37.55
C PRO A 40 19.97 15.60 -37.97
N ALA A 41 19.73 15.85 -39.26
CA ALA A 41 18.39 16.18 -39.77
C ALA A 41 17.40 15.01 -39.58
N ARG A 42 17.89 13.80 -39.29
CA ARG A 42 17.08 12.60 -39.06
C ARG A 42 16.74 12.35 -37.60
N ASP A 43 17.39 13.02 -36.65
CA ASP A 43 17.17 12.76 -35.22
C ASP A 43 15.81 13.26 -34.74
N TYR A 44 15.30 14.33 -35.38
CA TYR A 44 13.99 14.92 -35.12
C TYR A 44 13.07 14.88 -36.35
N ALA A 45 13.40 14.05 -37.35
CA ALA A 45 12.60 13.96 -38.56
C ALA A 45 11.16 13.54 -38.25
N SER A 46 10.19 14.33 -38.70
CA SER A 46 8.77 14.03 -38.54
C SER A 46 8.43 12.68 -39.15
N ARG A 47 7.68 11.88 -38.41
CA ARG A 47 7.25 10.56 -38.88
C ARG A 47 6.17 10.72 -39.95
N THR A 48 6.48 10.26 -41.16
CA THR A 48 5.54 10.27 -42.31
C THR A 48 4.84 8.92 -42.52
N ASN A 49 5.46 7.81 -42.09
CA ASN A 49 4.86 6.48 -42.18
C ASN A 49 4.47 5.93 -40.80
N TRP A 50 3.16 5.85 -40.58
CA TRP A 50 2.58 5.36 -39.33
C TRP A 50 2.39 3.85 -39.29
N ARG A 51 2.47 3.14 -40.42
CA ARG A 51 2.28 1.68 -40.48
C ARG A 51 3.32 0.93 -39.62
N GLY A 52 2.87 -0.14 -38.97
CA GLY A 52 3.76 -1.24 -38.54
C GLY A 52 4.71 -0.96 -37.37
N LYS A 53 4.20 -0.58 -36.20
CA LYS A 53 4.92 -0.89 -34.95
C LYS A 53 4.15 -1.93 -34.17
N GLY A 54 4.76 -3.11 -34.02
CA GLY A 54 4.26 -4.17 -33.14
C GLY A 54 4.54 -3.90 -31.66
N GLY A 55 4.37 -2.64 -31.25
CA GLY A 55 4.58 -2.19 -29.88
C GLY A 55 3.46 -2.66 -28.96
N GLY A 56 3.56 -2.29 -27.69
CA GLY A 56 2.47 -2.45 -26.74
C GLY A 56 2.48 -1.28 -25.77
N LEU A 57 1.30 -0.97 -25.25
CA LEU A 57 1.08 0.07 -24.24
C LEU A 57 0.45 -0.56 -23.00
N ASN A 58 0.60 0.08 -21.85
CA ASN A 58 -0.16 -0.30 -20.68
C ASN A 58 -1.50 0.42 -20.72
N PHE A 59 -2.58 -0.35 -20.73
CA PHE A 59 -3.93 0.12 -20.44
C PHE A 59 -4.18 -0.17 -18.96
N SER A 60 -4.32 0.88 -18.16
CA SER A 60 -4.14 0.76 -16.70
C SER A 60 -5.39 1.16 -15.94
N SER A 61 -5.70 0.41 -14.89
CA SER A 61 -6.68 0.81 -13.88
C SER A 61 -5.94 1.38 -12.67
N PHE A 62 -6.44 2.51 -12.14
CA PHE A 62 -5.88 3.18 -10.97
C PHE A 62 -6.76 2.95 -9.75
N VAL A 63 -6.15 2.52 -8.65
CA VAL A 63 -6.83 2.32 -7.36
C VAL A 63 -6.16 3.19 -6.30
N PHE A 64 -6.99 3.87 -5.51
CA PHE A 64 -6.56 4.74 -4.43
C PHE A 64 -7.31 4.44 -3.14
N MET A 65 -6.69 4.80 -2.02
CA MET A 65 -7.30 4.85 -0.72
C MET A 65 -7.97 6.20 -0.61
N ASP A 66 -9.28 6.16 -0.49
CA ASP A 66 -10.11 7.34 -0.30
C ASP A 66 -10.16 7.65 1.20
N VAL A 67 -9.28 8.55 1.64
CA VAL A 67 -8.99 8.79 3.06
C VAL A 67 -10.10 9.64 3.68
N ASP A 68 -10.62 10.63 2.95
CA ASP A 68 -11.71 11.49 3.42
C ASP A 68 -13.11 10.93 3.09
N GLY A 69 -13.18 9.93 2.20
CA GLY A 69 -14.39 9.18 1.89
C GLY A 69 -15.32 9.90 0.90
N ASP A 70 -14.83 10.88 0.15
CA ASP A 70 -15.64 11.71 -0.75
C ASP A 70 -15.87 11.08 -2.15
N GLY A 71 -15.23 9.94 -2.42
CA GLY A 71 -15.32 9.21 -3.68
C GLY A 71 -14.55 9.85 -4.84
N ARG A 72 -13.58 10.72 -4.57
CA ARG A 72 -12.76 11.40 -5.59
C ARG A 72 -11.31 11.41 -5.18
N PHE A 73 -10.42 11.03 -6.10
CA PHE A 73 -8.98 11.10 -5.84
C PHE A 73 -8.52 12.55 -5.66
N GLY A 74 -8.22 12.93 -4.41
CA GLY A 74 -7.82 14.28 -3.99
C GLY A 74 -6.45 14.35 -3.31
N LEU A 75 -6.17 15.49 -2.67
CA LEU A 75 -4.90 15.73 -1.96
C LEU A 75 -4.76 14.91 -0.67
N ALA A 76 -5.88 14.50 -0.07
CA ALA A 76 -5.89 13.66 1.13
C ALA A 76 -5.61 12.18 0.82
N ASP A 77 -5.76 11.78 -0.44
CA ASP A 77 -5.77 10.39 -0.85
C ASP A 77 -4.40 9.86 -1.25
N ARG A 78 -4.33 8.53 -1.36
CA ARG A 78 -3.08 7.85 -1.68
C ARG A 78 -3.27 6.75 -2.72
N PRO A 79 -2.32 6.59 -3.66
CA PRO A 79 -2.30 5.41 -4.50
C PRO A 79 -2.17 4.15 -3.63
N MET A 80 -2.92 3.10 -3.96
CA MET A 80 -2.86 1.83 -3.22
C MET A 80 -2.08 0.77 -3.98
N GLY A 81 -1.06 0.21 -3.32
CA GLY A 81 -0.34 -0.95 -3.83
C GLY A 81 -1.02 -2.26 -3.41
N GLY A 82 -0.95 -3.27 -4.29
CA GLY A 82 -1.27 -4.67 -3.96
C GLY A 82 -2.72 -5.08 -4.20
N ILE A 83 -3.57 -4.16 -4.65
CA ILE A 83 -4.97 -4.42 -4.98
C ILE A 83 -5.07 -5.14 -6.32
N VAL A 84 -5.87 -6.20 -6.39
CA VAL A 84 -6.03 -7.01 -7.60
C VAL A 84 -7.11 -6.42 -8.50
N VAL A 85 -6.78 -6.15 -9.76
CA VAL A 85 -7.73 -5.82 -10.82
C VAL A 85 -7.80 -7.00 -11.80
N ARG A 86 -9.01 -7.44 -12.14
CA ARG A 86 -9.27 -8.50 -13.12
C ARG A 86 -9.76 -7.92 -14.44
N ALA A 87 -9.28 -8.46 -15.55
CA ALA A 87 -9.78 -8.15 -16.89
C ALA A 87 -10.53 -9.34 -17.48
N PHE A 88 -11.62 -9.06 -18.18
CA PHE A 88 -12.44 -10.01 -18.91
C PHE A 88 -12.70 -9.49 -20.33
N ASP A 89 -12.88 -10.40 -21.29
CA ASP A 89 -13.29 -10.04 -22.65
C ASP A 89 -14.81 -9.79 -22.76
N ASP A 90 -15.26 -9.55 -23.99
CA ASP A 90 -16.64 -9.24 -24.36
C ASP A 90 -17.61 -10.39 -24.07
N SER A 91 -17.14 -11.64 -24.17
CA SER A 91 -17.90 -12.84 -23.79
C SER A 91 -17.99 -13.04 -22.27
N GLY A 92 -17.26 -12.23 -21.50
CA GLY A 92 -17.12 -12.35 -20.06
C GLY A 92 -16.07 -13.36 -19.62
N ALA A 93 -15.25 -13.90 -20.53
CA ALA A 93 -14.19 -14.83 -20.20
C ALA A 93 -13.04 -14.11 -19.48
N PHE A 94 -12.49 -14.75 -18.46
CA PHE A 94 -11.38 -14.20 -17.68
C PHE A 94 -10.09 -14.18 -18.50
N LEU A 95 -9.44 -13.01 -18.55
CA LEU A 95 -8.18 -12.82 -19.28
C LEU A 95 -6.97 -12.82 -18.34
N ALA A 96 -7.02 -11.99 -17.29
CA ALA A 96 -5.89 -11.83 -16.38
C ALA A 96 -6.30 -11.15 -15.06
N ALA A 97 -5.47 -11.34 -14.04
CA ALA A 97 -5.49 -10.60 -12.79
C ALA A 97 -4.13 -9.92 -12.59
N VAL A 98 -4.14 -8.61 -12.34
CA VAL A 98 -2.92 -7.79 -12.16
C VAL A 98 -3.04 -7.03 -10.85
N ARG A 99 -1.95 -7.00 -10.06
CA ARG A 99 -1.89 -6.20 -8.84
C ARG A 99 -1.45 -4.76 -9.14
N THR A 100 -2.00 -3.81 -8.42
CA THR A 100 -1.55 -2.43 -8.46
C THR A 100 -0.12 -2.31 -7.91
N ASN A 101 0.70 -1.51 -8.61
CA ASN A 101 2.08 -1.23 -8.20
C ASN A 101 2.13 -0.09 -7.15
N ASN A 102 3.34 0.37 -6.79
CA ASN A 102 3.52 1.46 -5.82
C ASN A 102 2.91 2.81 -6.27
N GLY A 103 2.52 2.94 -7.54
CA GLY A 103 1.81 4.11 -8.06
C GLY A 103 0.29 3.91 -8.15
N GLY A 104 -0.27 2.82 -7.61
CA GLY A 104 -1.70 2.54 -7.66
C GLY A 104 -2.20 1.94 -8.97
N PHE A 105 -1.31 1.63 -9.92
CA PHE A 105 -1.71 1.18 -11.26
C PHE A 105 -1.62 -0.34 -11.45
N ALA A 106 -2.73 -0.95 -11.85
CA ALA A 106 -2.77 -2.28 -12.43
C ALA A 106 -2.63 -2.17 -13.96
N ASN A 107 -1.49 -2.59 -14.49
CA ASN A 107 -1.11 -2.36 -15.89
C ASN A 107 -1.41 -3.60 -16.76
N PHE A 108 -2.34 -3.48 -17.70
CA PHE A 108 -2.63 -4.52 -18.68
C PHE A 108 -1.93 -4.21 -20.00
N VAL A 109 -1.07 -5.10 -20.47
CA VAL A 109 -0.39 -4.89 -21.75
C VAL A 109 -1.40 -5.02 -22.90
N MET A 110 -1.56 -3.95 -23.67
CA MET A 110 -2.40 -3.84 -24.86
C MET A 110 -1.56 -3.88 -26.13
N SER A 111 -1.89 -4.78 -27.07
CA SER A 111 -1.26 -4.86 -28.39
C SER A 111 -1.99 -5.81 -29.34
N ALA A 112 -2.28 -5.33 -30.56
CA ALA A 112 -2.82 -6.15 -31.66
C ALA A 112 -1.82 -7.20 -32.20
N SER A 113 -0.52 -7.02 -31.95
CA SER A 113 0.53 -7.83 -32.58
C SER A 113 1.31 -8.71 -31.61
N LYS A 114 1.38 -8.36 -30.33
CA LYS A 114 2.10 -9.14 -29.32
C LYS A 114 1.23 -10.28 -28.82
N ARG A 115 1.67 -11.52 -29.05
CA ARG A 115 0.96 -12.74 -28.61
C ARG A 115 0.71 -12.81 -27.10
N ARG A 116 1.59 -12.21 -26.29
CA ARG A 116 1.51 -12.20 -24.82
C ARG A 116 0.79 -10.97 -24.24
N ALA A 117 0.28 -10.06 -25.08
CA ALA A 117 -0.56 -8.98 -24.57
C ALA A 117 -1.86 -9.56 -24.03
N ILE A 118 -2.40 -8.93 -22.99
CA ILE A 118 -3.67 -9.35 -22.38
C ILE A 118 -4.82 -8.82 -23.24
N LEU A 119 -4.73 -7.56 -23.65
CA LEU A 119 -5.74 -6.89 -24.47
C LEU A 119 -5.25 -6.91 -25.93
N ARG A 120 -5.83 -7.78 -26.76
CA ARG A 120 -5.28 -8.11 -28.08
C ARG A 120 -6.18 -7.74 -29.25
N ASN A 121 -7.48 -7.73 -29.03
CA ASN A 121 -8.46 -7.52 -30.09
C ASN A 121 -9.25 -6.25 -29.80
N ALA A 122 -9.81 -5.63 -30.84
CA ALA A 122 -10.89 -4.67 -30.63
C ALA A 122 -12.10 -5.37 -30.01
N GLY A 123 -12.88 -4.64 -29.22
CA GLY A 123 -14.01 -5.18 -28.47
C GLY A 123 -14.19 -4.52 -27.12
N ALA A 124 -15.24 -4.93 -26.41
CA ALA A 124 -15.48 -4.50 -25.03
C ALA A 124 -14.62 -5.32 -24.06
N TYR A 125 -14.06 -4.66 -23.06
CA TYR A 125 -13.32 -5.30 -21.97
C TYR A 125 -13.89 -4.82 -20.64
N ARG A 126 -14.11 -5.76 -19.73
CA ARG A 126 -14.55 -5.47 -18.38
C ARG A 126 -13.39 -5.56 -17.41
N PHE A 127 -13.18 -4.50 -16.63
CA PHE A 127 -12.21 -4.43 -15.55
C PHE A 127 -12.95 -4.45 -14.22
N SER A 128 -12.49 -5.27 -13.27
CA SER A 128 -13.14 -5.41 -11.95
C SER A 128 -12.10 -5.39 -10.84
N VAL A 129 -12.23 -4.45 -9.91
CA VAL A 129 -11.38 -4.30 -8.73
C VAL A 129 -11.82 -5.29 -7.65
N SER A 130 -10.86 -6.02 -7.10
CA SER A 130 -11.09 -6.92 -5.96
C SER A 130 -11.12 -6.10 -4.68
N VAL A 131 -12.31 -5.95 -4.11
CA VAL A 131 -12.49 -5.26 -2.82
C VAL A 131 -11.97 -6.16 -1.70
N PRO A 132 -10.95 -5.74 -0.91
CA PRO A 132 -10.48 -6.54 0.21
C PRO A 132 -11.58 -6.74 1.27
N LYS A 133 -11.46 -7.79 2.08
CA LYS A 133 -12.42 -8.07 3.15
C LYS A 133 -12.47 -6.88 4.12
N GLY A 134 -13.68 -6.41 4.43
CA GLY A 134 -13.88 -5.27 5.33
C GLY A 134 -13.62 -3.92 4.68
N TRP A 135 -13.48 -3.85 3.35
CA TRP A 135 -13.41 -2.58 2.62
C TRP A 135 -14.70 -2.35 1.84
N ARG A 136 -14.91 -1.10 1.44
CA ARG A 136 -15.99 -0.69 0.53
C ARG A 136 -15.44 0.16 -0.60
N VAL A 137 -16.19 0.21 -1.70
CA VAL A 137 -15.90 1.04 -2.86
C VAL A 137 -16.62 2.37 -2.67
N SER A 138 -15.89 3.48 -2.63
CA SER A 138 -16.49 4.81 -2.44
C SER A 138 -16.91 5.46 -3.76
N THR A 139 -16.25 5.13 -4.85
CA THR A 139 -16.52 5.66 -6.19
C THR A 139 -17.71 5.00 -6.90
N GLY A 140 -18.21 3.87 -6.39
CA GLY A 140 -19.33 3.10 -6.99
C GLY A 140 -19.06 2.56 -8.41
N ASN A 141 -17.79 2.42 -8.79
CA ASN A 141 -17.36 2.01 -10.13
C ASN A 141 -16.35 0.86 -10.11
N GLU A 142 -16.50 -0.08 -9.18
CA GLU A 142 -15.59 -1.22 -9.01
C GLU A 142 -15.49 -2.10 -10.25
N THR A 143 -16.57 -2.16 -11.03
CA THR A 143 -16.63 -2.83 -12.32
C THR A 143 -16.88 -1.80 -13.42
N GLN A 144 -16.03 -1.80 -14.43
CA GLN A 144 -16.08 -0.85 -15.55
C GLN A 144 -15.91 -1.60 -16.86
N THR A 145 -16.68 -1.24 -17.87
CA THR A 145 -16.55 -1.78 -19.22
C THR A 145 -16.11 -0.66 -20.14
N LEU A 146 -15.03 -0.90 -20.90
CA LEU A 146 -14.50 0.04 -21.89
C LEU A 146 -14.30 -0.65 -23.22
N ARG A 147 -14.48 0.10 -24.31
CA ARG A 147 -14.25 -0.38 -25.66
C ARG A 147 -12.83 -0.06 -26.14
N LEU A 148 -12.20 -1.06 -26.76
CA LEU A 148 -11.00 -0.87 -27.57
C LEU A 148 -11.35 -1.01 -29.04
N ASP A 149 -10.82 -0.12 -29.87
CA ASP A 149 -10.95 -0.16 -31.32
C ASP A 149 -9.60 -0.39 -31.99
N GLU A 150 -9.64 -0.96 -33.19
CA GLU A 150 -8.44 -1.07 -34.02
C GLU A 150 -7.99 0.31 -34.45
N LEU A 151 -6.72 0.63 -34.20
CA LEU A 151 -6.12 1.88 -34.66
C LEU A 151 -4.77 1.59 -35.30
N PRO A 152 -4.76 1.17 -36.58
CA PRO A 152 -3.52 0.91 -37.31
C PRO A 152 -2.59 2.12 -37.29
N GLY A 153 -1.36 1.90 -36.82
CA GLY A 153 -0.34 2.93 -36.71
C GLY A 153 -0.23 3.60 -35.34
N SER A 154 -1.17 3.34 -34.43
CA SER A 154 -0.96 3.58 -33.00
C SER A 154 0.18 2.70 -32.47
N PRO A 155 0.80 3.04 -31.33
CA PRO A 155 1.88 2.23 -30.76
C PRO A 155 1.51 0.77 -30.46
N ALA A 156 0.23 0.50 -30.18
CA ALA A 156 -0.28 -0.84 -29.86
C ALA A 156 -1.07 -1.48 -31.02
N GLY A 157 -1.42 -0.72 -32.06
CA GLY A 157 -2.40 -1.12 -33.08
C GLY A 157 -3.85 -1.12 -32.57
N LEU A 158 -4.06 -0.71 -31.32
CA LEU A 158 -5.34 -0.55 -30.65
C LEU A 158 -5.37 0.82 -29.97
N ALA A 159 -6.55 1.33 -29.70
CA ALA A 159 -6.79 2.47 -28.81
C ALA A 159 -8.08 2.23 -28.03
N GLY A 160 -8.12 2.68 -26.78
CA GLY A 160 -9.37 2.73 -26.01
C GLY A 160 -10.10 4.04 -26.25
N GLU A 161 -11.41 4.02 -26.12
CA GLU A 161 -12.25 5.23 -26.12
C GLU A 161 -11.89 6.17 -24.95
N ASP A 162 -11.49 5.59 -23.82
CA ASP A 162 -11.01 6.24 -22.61
C ASP A 162 -10.15 5.25 -21.80
N LEU A 163 -9.66 5.67 -20.64
CA LEU A 163 -9.06 4.81 -19.62
C LEU A 163 -10.08 4.45 -18.53
N PRO A 164 -9.89 3.33 -17.81
CA PRO A 164 -10.68 3.04 -16.62
C PRO A 164 -10.60 4.21 -15.64
N LYS A 165 -11.76 4.67 -15.15
CA LYS A 165 -11.85 5.68 -14.11
C LYS A 165 -11.19 5.16 -12.83
N ALA A 166 -10.66 6.09 -12.03
CA ALA A 166 -10.11 5.77 -10.72
C ALA A 166 -11.14 5.06 -9.83
N VAL A 167 -10.68 4.07 -9.06
CA VAL A 167 -11.51 3.33 -8.10
C VAL A 167 -11.03 3.62 -6.69
N GLY A 168 -11.88 4.22 -5.88
CA GLY A 168 -11.61 4.57 -4.49
C GLY A 168 -12.05 3.46 -3.56
N LEU A 169 -11.19 3.10 -2.61
CA LEU A 169 -11.46 2.12 -1.57
C LEU A 169 -11.34 2.76 -0.18
N VAL A 170 -12.27 2.44 0.70
CA VAL A 170 -12.28 2.90 2.10
C VAL A 170 -12.30 1.69 3.02
N PRO A 171 -11.42 1.59 4.03
CA PRO A 171 -11.48 0.52 5.02
C PRO A 171 -12.70 0.69 5.92
N ALA A 172 -13.24 -0.41 6.45
CA ALA A 172 -14.23 -0.34 7.52
C ALA A 172 -13.60 0.34 8.73
N ARG A 173 -14.32 1.33 9.28
CA ARG A 173 -13.93 2.03 10.50
C ARG A 173 -14.62 1.37 11.68
N PHE A 174 -13.84 0.96 12.66
CA PHE A 174 -14.32 0.41 13.92
C PHE A 174 -13.35 0.80 15.04
N VAL A 175 -13.82 0.74 16.27
CA VAL A 175 -13.00 0.80 17.47
C VAL A 175 -13.06 -0.55 18.17
N ARG A 176 -11.90 -1.10 18.51
CA ARG A 176 -11.78 -2.27 19.36
C ARG A 176 -10.87 -2.02 20.56
N GLY A 177 -10.92 -2.92 21.53
CA GLY A 177 -10.04 -2.93 22.68
C GLY A 177 -10.51 -3.94 23.73
N MET A 178 -9.91 -3.87 24.91
CA MET A 178 -10.27 -4.72 26.04
C MET A 178 -10.57 -3.87 27.28
N ALA A 179 -11.77 -3.99 27.83
CA ALA A 179 -12.14 -3.33 29.09
C ALA A 179 -11.83 -4.25 30.27
N ALA A 180 -11.14 -3.75 31.30
CA ALA A 180 -10.91 -4.49 32.55
C ALA A 180 -12.10 -4.39 33.52
N ALA A 181 -12.87 -3.31 33.41
CA ALA A 181 -14.04 -3.00 34.23
C ALA A 181 -15.12 -2.36 33.35
N GLU A 182 -16.30 -2.13 33.92
CA GLU A 182 -17.36 -1.41 33.22
C GLU A 182 -16.94 0.03 32.87
N ALA A 183 -17.30 0.46 31.67
CA ALA A 183 -17.02 1.80 31.17
C ALA A 183 -18.07 2.22 30.15
N THR A 184 -18.19 3.52 29.90
CA THR A 184 -19.06 4.06 28.86
C THR A 184 -18.20 4.60 27.71
N LEU A 185 -18.45 4.11 26.50
CA LEU A 185 -17.89 4.61 25.25
C LEU A 185 -18.93 5.50 24.56
N VAL A 186 -18.53 6.72 24.21
CA VAL A 186 -19.35 7.70 23.49
C VAL A 186 -18.66 8.05 22.18
N LEU A 187 -19.38 7.91 21.08
CA LEU A 187 -18.97 8.37 19.74
C LEU A 187 -19.64 9.70 19.45
N LEU A 188 -18.85 10.64 18.97
CA LEU A 188 -19.24 12.02 18.67
C LEU A 188 -18.99 12.31 17.19
N GLY A 189 -19.79 13.23 16.64
CA GLY A 189 -19.64 13.76 15.29
C GLY A 189 -20.22 15.15 15.19
N GLY A 190 -19.45 16.11 14.68
CA GLY A 190 -19.88 17.51 14.57
C GLY A 190 -20.24 18.14 15.91
N GLY A 191 -19.63 17.67 17.01
CA GLY A 191 -19.92 18.11 18.39
C GLY A 191 -21.14 17.47 19.05
N GLY A 192 -21.93 16.65 18.33
CA GLY A 192 -23.08 15.92 18.86
C GLY A 192 -22.74 14.47 19.21
N VAL A 193 -23.49 13.87 20.15
CA VAL A 193 -23.39 12.43 20.44
C VAL A 193 -24.09 11.65 19.34
N LEU A 194 -23.34 10.77 18.66
CA LEU A 194 -23.87 9.86 17.65
C LEU A 194 -24.30 8.52 18.27
N GLN A 195 -23.50 8.01 19.21
CA GLN A 195 -23.75 6.72 19.84
C GLN A 195 -23.15 6.67 21.24
N THR A 196 -23.86 6.03 22.16
CA THR A 196 -23.35 5.68 23.50
C THR A 196 -23.43 4.17 23.67
N ARG A 197 -22.38 3.56 24.21
CA ARG A 197 -22.30 2.12 24.44
C ARG A 197 -21.69 1.83 25.81
N GLN A 198 -22.37 0.98 26.57
CA GLN A 198 -21.79 0.40 27.78
C GLN A 198 -20.82 -0.71 27.39
N LEU A 199 -19.63 -0.66 27.97
CA LEU A 199 -18.59 -1.67 27.85
C LEU A 199 -18.64 -2.52 29.10
N THR A 200 -18.75 -3.83 28.92
CA THR A 200 -18.56 -4.82 29.98
C THR A 200 -17.11 -5.29 29.97
N PRO A 201 -16.60 -5.87 31.08
CA PRO A 201 -15.28 -6.47 31.10
C PRO A 201 -15.10 -7.50 29.96
N GLY A 202 -13.97 -7.42 29.26
CA GLY A 202 -13.65 -8.25 28.10
C GLY A 202 -13.39 -7.45 26.82
N ASN A 203 -13.29 -8.17 25.70
CA ASN A 203 -13.05 -7.59 24.38
C ASN A 203 -14.31 -6.91 23.84
N PHE A 204 -14.15 -5.78 23.19
CA PHE A 204 -15.23 -5.10 22.49
C PHE A 204 -14.84 -4.73 21.06
N LEU A 205 -15.85 -4.63 20.20
CA LEU A 205 -15.78 -4.13 18.84
C LEU A 205 -17.01 -3.27 18.58
N VAL A 206 -16.80 -2.03 18.14
CA VAL A 206 -17.85 -1.06 17.85
C VAL A 206 -17.59 -0.46 16.49
N ASP A 207 -18.49 -0.66 15.54
CA ASP A 207 -18.42 -0.01 14.23
C ASP A 207 -18.57 1.51 14.39
N LEU A 208 -17.79 2.26 13.61
CA LEU A 208 -17.86 3.71 13.63
C LEU A 208 -18.92 4.20 12.63
N PRO A 209 -19.93 4.97 13.09
CA PRO A 209 -20.91 5.56 12.18
C PRO A 209 -20.26 6.61 11.27
N ALA A 210 -20.88 6.85 10.12
CA ALA A 210 -20.45 7.92 9.23
C ALA A 210 -20.51 9.27 9.97
N GLY A 211 -19.50 10.12 9.77
CA GLY A 211 -19.38 11.40 10.46
C GLY A 211 -18.82 11.33 11.89
N ALA A 212 -18.50 10.14 12.42
CA ALA A 212 -17.80 10.05 13.70
C ALA A 212 -16.38 10.62 13.58
N ASP A 213 -16.09 11.62 14.40
CA ASP A 213 -14.83 12.37 14.44
C ASP A 213 -14.11 12.29 15.79
N MET A 214 -14.82 11.90 16.86
CA MET A 214 -14.25 11.80 18.20
C MET A 214 -14.85 10.64 19.00
N LEU A 215 -14.04 10.05 19.86
CA LEU A 215 -14.45 9.07 20.85
C LEU A 215 -14.08 9.54 22.25
N ARG A 216 -14.98 9.28 23.20
CA ARG A 216 -14.73 9.42 24.64
C ARG A 216 -14.99 8.10 25.36
N VAL A 217 -14.09 7.71 26.27
CA VAL A 217 -14.33 6.58 27.19
C VAL A 217 -14.24 7.10 28.62
N SER A 218 -15.27 6.84 29.41
CA SER A 218 -15.38 7.30 30.79
C SER A 218 -15.91 6.21 31.72
N GLY A 219 -15.51 6.24 32.99
CA GLY A 219 -15.98 5.29 34.03
C GLY A 219 -14.85 4.41 34.56
N SER A 220 -14.98 3.91 35.79
CA SER A 220 -13.97 3.07 36.44
C SER A 220 -12.54 3.66 36.43
N GLY A 221 -12.43 4.98 36.65
CA GLY A 221 -11.15 5.70 36.61
C GLY A 221 -10.61 6.02 35.20
N LEU A 222 -11.40 5.76 34.15
CA LEU A 222 -11.09 6.15 32.78
C LEU A 222 -11.63 7.56 32.49
N ASP A 223 -10.81 8.38 31.84
CA ASP A 223 -11.21 9.56 31.06
C ASP A 223 -10.27 9.65 29.86
N ARG A 224 -10.74 9.15 28.71
CA ARG A 224 -9.98 9.08 27.46
C ARG A 224 -10.73 9.84 26.39
N ARG A 225 -10.01 10.63 25.59
CA ARG A 225 -10.55 11.31 24.40
C ARG A 225 -9.61 11.07 23.24
N LEU A 226 -10.17 10.70 22.10
CA LEU A 226 -9.40 10.40 20.90
C LEU A 226 -10.12 11.00 19.69
N ALA A 227 -9.40 11.84 18.94
CA ALA A 227 -9.82 12.22 17.59
C ALA A 227 -9.71 10.98 16.68
N LEU A 228 -10.79 10.66 15.98
CA LEU A 228 -10.88 9.46 15.16
C LEU A 228 -10.22 9.69 13.80
N SER A 229 -9.28 8.82 13.44
CA SER A 229 -8.68 8.80 12.11
C SER A 229 -9.60 8.13 11.07
N ALA A 230 -9.20 8.16 9.80
CA ALA A 230 -9.88 7.43 8.72
C ALA A 230 -9.74 5.89 8.83
N TYR A 231 -8.95 5.41 9.80
CA TYR A 231 -8.52 4.02 9.90
C TYR A 231 -9.24 3.27 11.02
N PRO A 232 -9.18 1.91 11.04
CA PRO A 232 -9.54 1.13 12.21
C PRO A 232 -8.72 1.53 13.43
N ILE A 233 -9.34 1.50 14.61
CA ILE A 233 -8.72 1.92 15.88
C ILE A 233 -8.66 0.75 16.85
N ASP A 234 -7.53 0.63 17.52
CA ASP A 234 -7.30 -0.29 18.63
C ASP A 234 -6.89 0.48 19.88
N LEU A 235 -7.75 0.51 20.89
CA LEU A 235 -7.49 1.20 22.16
C LEU A 235 -6.58 0.39 23.11
N GLY A 236 -6.16 -0.81 22.70
CA GLY A 236 -5.51 -1.78 23.57
C GLY A 236 -6.38 -2.14 24.76
N ARG A 237 -5.73 -2.57 25.85
CA ARG A 237 -6.41 -2.68 27.15
C ARG A 237 -6.64 -1.29 27.75
N LEU A 238 -7.90 -1.02 28.08
CA LEU A 238 -8.32 0.17 28.82
C LEU A 238 -7.80 0.08 30.25
N ARG A 239 -6.87 0.96 30.57
CA ARG A 239 -6.21 1.08 31.88
C ARG A 239 -6.58 2.43 32.51
N PRO A 240 -6.82 2.47 33.84
CA PRO A 240 -6.94 3.74 34.57
C PRO A 240 -5.64 4.55 34.42
N ASP A 241 -5.67 5.83 34.79
CA ASP A 241 -4.53 6.74 34.64
C ASP A 241 -4.06 6.93 33.19
N ALA A 242 -5.01 7.22 32.30
CA ALA A 242 -4.71 7.63 30.93
C ALA A 242 -4.05 9.02 30.88
N ILE A 243 -3.47 9.34 29.72
CA ILE A 243 -3.03 10.72 29.41
C ILE A 243 -4.20 11.69 29.62
N ALA A 244 -3.92 12.83 30.25
CA ALA A 244 -4.93 13.87 30.47
C ALA A 244 -5.46 14.40 29.12
N ALA A 245 -6.75 14.70 29.07
CA ALA A 245 -7.42 15.10 27.83
C ALA A 245 -6.87 16.40 27.20
N ASP A 246 -6.22 17.24 28.00
CA ASP A 246 -5.62 18.53 27.63
C ASP A 246 -4.08 18.47 27.58
N ALA A 247 -3.49 17.28 27.66
CA ALA A 247 -2.04 17.13 27.54
C ALA A 247 -1.53 17.64 26.19
N ALA A 248 -0.40 18.34 26.21
CA ALA A 248 0.28 18.73 24.98
C ALA A 248 0.72 17.47 24.22
N LEU A 249 0.28 17.35 22.97
CA LEU A 249 0.60 16.24 22.10
C LEU A 249 1.64 16.67 21.07
N GLU A 250 2.62 15.81 20.82
CA GLU A 250 3.60 15.96 19.77
C GLU A 250 3.57 14.75 18.85
N THR A 251 3.62 15.00 17.53
CA THR A 251 3.63 13.97 16.49
C THR A 251 5.01 13.87 15.84
N ILE A 252 5.51 12.64 15.74
CA ILE A 252 6.73 12.28 15.02
C ILE A 252 6.33 11.54 13.74
N GLY A 253 6.49 12.20 12.58
CA GLY A 253 6.17 11.66 11.25
C GLY A 253 7.38 11.15 10.44
N PHE A 254 8.60 11.20 10.99
CA PHE A 254 9.82 10.63 10.40
C PHE A 254 10.37 11.24 9.09
N ASP A 255 9.68 12.18 8.44
CA ASP A 255 10.14 12.86 7.22
C ASP A 255 11.43 13.68 7.40
N ASP A 256 11.62 14.29 8.57
CA ASP A 256 12.76 15.14 8.90
C ASP A 256 13.96 14.35 9.45
N VAL A 257 13.84 13.01 9.58
CA VAL A 257 14.99 12.15 9.92
C VAL A 257 16.06 12.24 8.84
N THR A 258 15.66 12.26 7.56
CA THR A 258 16.59 12.22 6.44
C THR A 258 15.97 12.69 5.12
N PRO A 259 16.72 13.41 4.27
CA PRO A 259 16.32 13.65 2.88
C PRO A 259 16.56 12.42 1.98
N LEU A 260 17.31 11.41 2.45
CA LEU A 260 17.60 10.20 1.69
C LEU A 260 16.39 9.27 1.69
N ALA A 261 16.30 8.36 0.71
CA ALA A 261 15.20 7.40 0.67
C ALA A 261 15.22 6.37 1.82
N PHE A 262 16.33 6.23 2.54
CA PHE A 262 16.50 5.29 3.64
C PHE A 262 17.64 5.73 4.57
N GLN A 263 17.39 5.73 5.88
CA GLN A 263 18.42 5.95 6.90
C GLN A 263 18.00 5.35 8.25
N LYS A 264 18.99 4.92 9.06
CA LYS A 264 18.73 4.56 10.46
C LYS A 264 18.30 5.78 11.27
N ILE A 265 17.27 5.63 12.11
CA ILE A 265 16.83 6.72 12.99
C ILE A 265 17.91 6.93 14.07
N PRO A 266 18.49 8.14 14.20
CA PRO A 266 19.50 8.39 15.20
C PRO A 266 18.88 8.56 16.60
N SER A 267 19.57 8.08 17.64
CA SER A 267 19.25 8.46 19.02
C SER A 267 19.21 9.98 19.19
N GLY A 268 18.28 10.46 20.02
CA GLY A 268 18.00 11.87 20.23
C GLY A 268 16.98 12.47 19.26
N TYR A 269 16.69 11.82 18.13
CA TYR A 269 15.62 12.28 17.22
C TYR A 269 14.27 12.27 17.95
N GLY A 270 13.53 13.38 17.87
CA GLY A 270 12.31 13.56 18.64
C GLY A 270 12.49 13.39 20.15
N GLY A 271 13.70 13.57 20.71
CA GLY A 271 13.99 13.41 22.13
C GLY A 271 13.96 11.95 22.64
N LEU A 272 14.00 10.97 21.74
CA LEU A 272 13.97 9.54 22.07
C LEU A 272 15.27 8.84 21.66
N ASP A 273 15.60 7.79 22.39
CA ASP A 273 16.55 6.77 21.97
C ASP A 273 15.84 5.73 21.10
N TRP A 274 16.48 5.38 19.99
CA TRP A 274 15.89 4.50 18.97
C TRP A 274 16.76 3.27 18.76
N ARG A 275 16.13 2.10 18.78
CA ARG A 275 16.80 0.81 18.54
C ARG A 275 16.05 0.02 17.48
N ASN A 276 16.79 -0.43 16.47
CA ASN A 276 16.31 -1.28 15.39
C ASN A 276 15.15 -0.68 14.54
N LEU A 277 15.08 0.66 14.48
CA LEU A 277 14.17 1.40 13.60
C LEU A 277 14.96 2.18 12.55
N ASN A 278 14.44 2.17 11.32
CA ASN A 278 14.96 2.98 10.23
C ASN A 278 13.81 3.79 9.62
N ALA A 279 14.10 5.01 9.16
CA ALA A 279 13.22 5.80 8.33
C ALA A 279 13.39 5.38 6.86
N ILE A 280 12.28 5.27 6.14
CA ILE A 280 12.26 4.82 4.74
C ILE A 280 11.17 5.55 3.97
N ALA A 281 11.50 5.98 2.75
CA ALA A 281 10.54 6.55 1.83
C ALA A 281 9.55 5.47 1.36
N ARG A 282 8.26 5.81 1.33
CA ARG A 282 7.14 4.90 1.04
C ARG A 282 7.24 4.09 -0.25
N ASN A 283 7.97 4.60 -1.24
CA ASN A 283 8.13 4.00 -2.56
C ASN A 283 9.55 3.46 -2.84
N TYR A 284 10.42 3.43 -1.82
CA TYR A 284 11.83 3.05 -1.98
C TYR A 284 12.00 1.58 -2.40
N VAL A 285 11.21 0.68 -1.81
CA VAL A 285 11.30 -0.75 -2.08
C VAL A 285 10.21 -1.15 -3.08
N LYS A 286 10.57 -2.00 -4.05
CA LYS A 286 9.60 -2.51 -5.00
C LYS A 286 8.64 -3.48 -4.31
N ASP A 287 7.35 -3.39 -4.65
CA ASP A 287 6.29 -4.27 -4.14
C ASP A 287 6.14 -4.22 -2.60
N SER A 288 6.51 -3.07 -2.01
CA SER A 288 6.52 -2.80 -0.57
C SER A 288 5.19 -2.24 -0.08
N HIS A 289 4.11 -2.99 -0.32
CA HIS A 289 2.72 -2.55 -0.16
C HIS A 289 2.43 -1.87 1.20
N GLY A 290 2.92 -2.43 2.31
CA GLY A 290 2.70 -1.86 3.64
C GLY A 290 3.42 -0.54 3.89
N TYR A 291 4.61 -0.35 3.33
CA TYR A 291 5.34 0.92 3.43
C TYR A 291 4.62 2.04 2.67
N LEU A 292 3.97 1.70 1.56
CA LEU A 292 3.15 2.63 0.79
C LEU A 292 1.81 2.92 1.47
N ASN A 293 1.06 1.85 1.74
CA ASN A 293 -0.32 1.95 2.23
C ASN A 293 -0.38 2.41 3.69
N GLY A 294 0.67 2.15 4.48
CA GLY A 294 0.80 2.54 5.88
C GLY A 294 1.44 3.89 6.14
N ASN A 295 2.01 4.53 5.11
CA ASN A 295 2.51 5.89 5.22
C ASN A 295 1.30 6.82 5.38
N SER A 296 1.09 7.31 6.61
CA SER A 296 -0.08 8.07 7.04
C SER A 296 0.12 9.59 6.90
N SER A 297 1.37 10.05 6.81
CA SER A 297 1.76 11.43 6.54
C SER A 297 3.04 11.50 5.69
N GLY A 298 3.29 12.66 5.08
CA GLY A 298 4.54 12.93 4.36
C GLY A 298 4.93 11.89 3.30
N ASN A 299 6.19 11.47 3.33
CA ASN A 299 6.81 10.53 2.40
C ASN A 299 7.60 9.42 3.10
N HIS A 300 8.00 9.61 4.36
CA HIS A 300 8.76 8.62 5.12
C HIS A 300 7.95 8.06 6.28
N SER A 301 8.26 6.82 6.64
CA SER A 301 7.74 6.17 7.85
C SER A 301 8.89 5.40 8.52
N ALA A 302 8.72 5.02 9.78
CA ALA A 302 9.64 4.13 10.47
C ALA A 302 9.29 2.66 10.22
N TYR A 303 10.27 1.75 10.29
CA TYR A 303 9.99 0.32 10.25
C TYR A 303 10.99 -0.50 11.05
N THR A 304 10.57 -1.68 11.51
CA THR A 304 11.44 -2.63 12.22
C THR A 304 12.41 -3.32 11.28
N SER A 305 13.71 -3.19 11.53
CA SER A 305 14.72 -3.83 10.67
C SER A 305 14.74 -5.35 10.86
N SER A 306 14.78 -6.07 9.74
CA SER A 306 14.83 -7.54 9.68
C SER A 306 13.73 -8.26 10.48
N GLY A 307 12.64 -7.56 10.82
CA GLY A 307 11.52 -8.11 11.59
C GLY A 307 11.83 -8.43 13.05
N HIS A 308 13.04 -8.12 13.52
CA HIS A 308 13.39 -8.24 14.94
C HIS A 308 12.70 -7.15 15.77
N ALA A 309 12.62 -7.40 17.08
CA ALA A 309 12.10 -6.42 18.02
C ALA A 309 12.85 -5.08 17.90
N ALA A 310 12.10 -4.01 18.05
CA ALA A 310 12.59 -2.65 18.03
C ALA A 310 12.08 -1.89 19.24
N GLU A 311 12.79 -0.83 19.61
CA GLU A 311 12.50 -0.09 20.84
C GLU A 311 12.63 1.40 20.57
N PHE A 312 11.77 2.17 21.23
CA PHE A 312 11.99 3.60 21.44
C PHE A 312 11.77 3.93 22.91
N GLY A 313 12.51 4.89 23.44
CA GLY A 313 12.41 5.25 24.86
C GLY A 313 13.16 6.51 25.20
N ALA A 314 13.08 6.92 26.47
CA ALA A 314 13.80 8.04 27.03
C ALA A 314 14.08 7.79 28.51
N ALA A 315 15.09 8.47 29.05
CA ALA A 315 15.41 8.39 30.48
C ALA A 315 14.29 8.98 31.36
N SER A 316 13.66 10.07 30.91
CA SER A 316 12.51 10.68 31.56
C SER A 316 11.20 10.06 31.05
N PRO A 317 10.21 9.79 31.92
CA PRO A 317 8.92 9.28 31.47
C PRO A 317 8.19 10.25 30.53
N PHE A 318 7.47 9.68 29.56
CA PHE A 318 6.61 10.39 28.61
C PHE A 318 5.28 9.65 28.44
N GLY A 319 4.23 10.33 27.98
CA GLY A 319 2.95 9.69 27.65
C GLY A 319 2.99 9.05 26.27
N PHE A 320 2.61 7.77 26.17
CA PHE A 320 2.44 7.09 24.89
C PHE A 320 0.98 7.18 24.43
N HIS A 321 0.70 8.14 23.56
CA HIS A 321 -0.66 8.45 23.14
C HIS A 321 -1.15 7.46 22.07
N SER A 322 -0.49 7.44 20.91
CA SER A 322 -0.88 6.58 19.79
C SER A 322 0.20 6.44 18.73
N VAL A 323 0.02 5.51 17.79
CA VAL A 323 0.86 5.33 16.60
C VAL A 323 0.05 4.62 15.50
N MET A 324 0.35 4.92 14.23
CA MET A 324 -0.19 4.16 13.09
C MET A 324 0.70 2.93 12.85
N LEU A 325 0.11 1.73 12.83
CA LEU A 325 0.83 0.48 12.64
C LEU A 325 0.36 -0.24 11.37
N THR A 326 1.29 -0.77 10.58
CA THR A 326 1.00 -1.46 9.32
C THR A 326 1.92 -2.67 9.15
N ALA A 327 1.41 -3.78 8.60
CA ALA A 327 2.26 -4.90 8.20
C ALA A 327 3.04 -4.51 6.94
N ALA A 328 4.37 -4.65 6.95
CA ALA A 328 5.21 -4.13 5.88
C ALA A 328 4.95 -4.78 4.50
N TRP A 329 4.52 -6.04 4.50
CA TRP A 329 4.35 -6.85 3.30
C TRP A 329 2.95 -7.42 3.19
N LEU A 330 2.43 -7.51 1.97
CA LEU A 330 1.15 -8.18 1.73
C LEU A 330 1.19 -9.67 2.09
N ALA A 331 2.38 -10.29 2.06
CA ALA A 331 2.59 -11.67 2.52
C ALA A 331 2.44 -11.84 4.04
N SER A 332 2.52 -10.73 4.81
CA SER A 332 2.30 -10.69 6.25
C SER A 332 0.94 -10.08 6.61
N GLU A 333 -0.03 -10.10 5.70
CA GLU A 333 -1.41 -9.67 6.00
C GLU A 333 -1.98 -10.49 7.17
N GLY A 334 -2.49 -9.82 8.20
CA GLY A 334 -2.99 -10.47 9.42
C GLY A 334 -1.92 -10.83 10.44
N GLU A 335 -0.66 -10.40 10.24
CA GLU A 335 0.38 -10.49 11.27
C GLU A 335 -0.03 -9.77 12.55
N VAL A 336 0.52 -10.16 13.70
CA VAL A 336 0.20 -9.56 15.00
C VAL A 336 1.42 -8.86 15.56
N ALA A 337 1.29 -7.54 15.75
CA ALA A 337 2.26 -6.77 16.52
C ALA A 337 2.08 -7.07 18.01
N LEU A 338 3.20 -7.24 18.70
CA LEU A 338 3.30 -7.39 20.15
C LEU A 338 3.92 -6.09 20.67
N ILE A 339 3.16 -5.34 21.46
CA ILE A 339 3.57 -4.05 22.01
C ILE A 339 3.72 -4.16 23.51
N GLU A 340 4.91 -3.91 24.02
CA GLU A 340 5.22 -3.89 25.45
C GLU A 340 5.64 -2.48 25.87
N SER A 341 5.01 -1.95 26.91
CA SER A 341 5.28 -0.61 27.44
C SER A 341 5.78 -0.70 28.88
N TRP A 342 6.89 -0.03 29.16
CA TRP A 342 7.64 -0.14 30.41
C TRP A 342 7.82 1.22 31.07
N LEU A 343 7.69 1.29 32.40
CA LEU A 343 8.06 2.42 33.25
C LEU A 343 9.21 1.99 34.16
N GLY A 344 10.44 2.45 33.86
CA GLY A 344 11.64 1.83 34.38
C GLY A 344 11.70 0.34 33.97
N ASP A 345 11.79 -0.53 34.98
CA ASP A 345 11.79 -1.98 34.80
C ASP A 345 10.40 -2.62 34.95
N GLU A 346 9.36 -1.84 35.24
CA GLU A 346 7.99 -2.33 35.39
C GLU A 346 7.26 -2.39 34.04
N LEU A 347 6.69 -3.55 33.70
CA LEU A 347 5.82 -3.70 32.54
C LEU A 347 4.42 -3.15 32.85
N VAL A 348 4.11 -1.96 32.31
CA VAL A 348 2.83 -1.27 32.55
C VAL A 348 1.79 -1.55 31.45
N GLY A 349 2.22 -2.07 30.30
CA GLY A 349 1.34 -2.38 29.19
C GLY A 349 1.85 -3.52 28.32
N SER A 350 0.94 -4.38 27.89
CA SER A 350 1.17 -5.42 26.88
C SER A 350 -0.11 -5.59 26.09
N ASP A 351 -0.05 -5.33 24.78
CA ASP A 351 -1.20 -5.39 23.87
C ASP A 351 -0.79 -6.11 22.57
N GLU A 352 -1.77 -6.75 21.93
CA GLU A 352 -1.60 -7.47 20.66
C GLU A 352 -2.46 -6.83 19.58
N ILE A 353 -1.84 -6.39 18.48
CA ILE A 353 -2.51 -5.63 17.43
C ILE A 353 -2.43 -6.40 16.12
N VAL A 354 -3.56 -6.86 15.62
CA VAL A 354 -3.65 -7.45 14.27
C VAL A 354 -3.40 -6.35 13.24
N LEU A 355 -2.42 -6.55 12.37
CA LEU A 355 -1.97 -5.64 11.34
C LEU A 355 -2.56 -5.99 9.97
N SER A 356 -2.68 -4.98 9.12
CA SER A 356 -2.92 -5.13 7.68
C SER A 356 -1.79 -4.46 6.90
N ALA A 357 -1.48 -4.96 5.72
CA ALA A 357 -0.60 -4.32 4.74
C ALA A 357 -1.39 -3.41 3.77
N LEU A 358 -2.72 -3.40 3.88
CA LEU A 358 -3.61 -2.64 2.99
C LEU A 358 -4.07 -1.31 3.60
N ALA A 359 -4.07 -1.18 4.93
CA ALA A 359 -4.30 0.06 5.65
C ALA A 359 -3.62 0.02 7.02
N PRO A 360 -3.25 1.19 7.59
CA PRO A 360 -2.80 1.26 8.96
C PRO A 360 -3.93 0.97 9.95
N VAL A 361 -3.53 0.55 11.14
CA VAL A 361 -4.37 0.51 12.34
C VAL A 361 -3.87 1.59 13.28
N HIS A 362 -4.78 2.45 13.74
CA HIS A 362 -4.48 3.48 14.72
C HIS A 362 -4.50 2.85 16.12
N TYR A 363 -3.33 2.47 16.63
CA TYR A 363 -3.19 1.95 17.98
C TYR A 363 -3.05 3.12 18.97
N ALA A 364 -3.93 3.19 19.96
CA ALA A 364 -4.05 4.32 20.89
C ALA A 364 -4.23 3.85 22.35
N PRO A 365 -3.15 3.37 23.00
CA PRO A 365 -3.22 2.88 24.37
C PRO A 365 -3.37 4.02 25.40
N MET A 366 -2.97 5.25 25.03
CA MET A 366 -3.06 6.48 25.83
C MET A 366 -2.49 6.32 27.25
N LEU A 367 -1.29 5.72 27.36
CA LEU A 367 -0.61 5.48 28.63
C LEU A 367 0.03 6.78 29.13
N LYS A 368 -0.27 7.19 30.37
CA LYS A 368 0.21 8.46 30.93
C LYS A 368 1.73 8.56 31.05
N ALA A 369 2.40 7.47 31.41
CA ALA A 369 3.84 7.46 31.64
C ALA A 369 4.47 6.12 31.24
N VAL A 370 5.44 6.20 30.35
CA VAL A 370 6.35 5.10 29.96
C VAL A 370 7.75 5.68 29.79
N THR A 371 8.76 4.84 29.95
CA THR A 371 10.17 5.15 29.62
C THR A 371 10.63 4.39 28.38
N ARG A 372 9.99 3.26 28.04
CA ARG A 372 10.37 2.44 26.90
C ARG A 372 9.16 1.72 26.33
N VAL A 373 9.04 1.73 25.00
CA VAL A 373 8.11 0.89 24.25
C VAL A 373 8.91 -0.06 23.38
N ARG A 374 8.63 -1.35 23.51
CA ARG A 374 9.19 -2.41 22.68
C ARG A 374 8.11 -2.93 21.74
N ILE A 375 8.46 -3.07 20.47
CA ILE A 375 7.55 -3.45 19.40
C ILE A 375 8.18 -4.63 18.66
N SER A 376 7.41 -5.69 18.48
CA SER A 376 7.81 -6.87 17.72
C SER A 376 6.61 -7.47 17.00
N THR A 377 6.81 -8.54 16.23
CA THR A 377 5.72 -9.33 15.63
C THR A 377 5.86 -10.79 16.02
N ARG A 378 4.74 -11.54 16.03
CA ARG A 378 4.74 -12.95 16.43
C ARG A 378 5.65 -13.82 15.56
N HIS A 379 5.75 -13.51 14.27
CA HIS A 379 6.52 -14.31 13.32
C HIS A 379 7.73 -13.57 12.72
N CYS A 380 8.24 -12.52 13.40
CA CYS A 380 9.39 -11.74 12.95
C CYS A 380 9.23 -11.16 11.53
N TRP A 381 8.01 -10.78 11.14
CA TRP A 381 7.79 -9.93 9.98
C TRP A 381 8.04 -8.47 10.33
N GLN A 382 8.48 -7.70 9.33
CA GLN A 382 8.63 -6.27 9.47
C GLN A 382 7.26 -5.60 9.63
N LEU A 383 7.23 -4.57 10.46
CA LEU A 383 6.09 -3.69 10.62
C LEU A 383 6.53 -2.25 10.38
N VAL A 384 5.60 -1.44 9.90
CA VAL A 384 5.75 -0.02 9.62
C VAL A 384 5.02 0.77 10.71
N LEU A 385 5.64 1.86 11.15
CA LEU A 385 5.11 2.80 12.12
C LEU A 385 5.13 4.18 11.50
N ASP A 386 4.06 4.93 11.70
CA ASP A 386 3.96 6.31 11.27
C ASP A 386 3.12 7.13 12.26
N ASP A 387 3.25 8.45 12.20
CA ASP A 387 2.57 9.40 13.09
C ASP A 387 2.58 8.96 14.57
N LEU A 388 3.76 8.73 15.14
CA LEU A 388 3.90 8.43 16.57
C LEU A 388 3.54 9.67 17.37
N VAL A 389 2.52 9.56 18.24
CA VAL A 389 2.04 10.65 19.08
C VAL A 389 2.44 10.41 20.53
N LEU A 390 3.09 11.40 21.11
CA LEU A 390 3.54 11.41 22.50
C LEU A 390 2.85 12.55 23.26
N ALA A 391 2.73 12.42 24.58
CA ALA A 391 2.37 13.51 25.48
C ALA A 391 3.58 13.88 26.36
N ARG A 392 4.03 15.14 26.31
CA ARG A 392 5.21 15.60 27.04
C ARG A 392 5.23 17.10 27.29
#